data_AF-A0A2V7MLM7-F1
#
_entry.id   AF-A0A2V7MLM7-F1
#
_cell.length_a   1.000
_cell.length_b   1.000
_cell.length_c   1.000
_cell.angle_alpha   90.00
_cell.angle_beta   90.00
_cell.angle_gamma   90.00
#
_symmetry.space_group_name_H-M   'P 1'
#
loop_
_entity.id
_entity.type
_entity.pdbx_description
1 polymer ?
#
loop_
_entity_poly.entity_id
_entity_poly.type
_entity_poly.pdbx_seq_one_letter_code
_entity_poly.pdbx_strand_id
1 'polypeptide(L)'
;MRRTTICRSSRTVLLALAALPLMWRVLAAQDTTQAVQQQDTTQAAAAFQGQLPSSHTVVRGETLWSIAQMYFNDPLLWPEIYRLNTAVVEDPHWIYPGEVLNLAEMLNVAQGPGVRPDTSQAAADTVRAAPGDTIAAVIPTDTAMIDTIPGDTTVIVEAPPTVAETYETMFDRRRTKRQQVQDVLRAYAEQPYRPLRAGEFYGAGFLSEGEDLPWGTVVGATSTSAILRLSTTNSATLYEEIAIRPPHNASYHVGDSVLLARIDRALQSGPWGQVIVPVGIARVTAIQESQVLARVVGQYERVHDGQLAMPLEPFRDPGQVRPTPVEKGMLAKLIEARDLHPIAGAQQYFFIDKGRRDGVALGDVFEVYKPAEGYLGSASEEVRAVMMIVHTRERSSTGLLIQITHPGLDVGLPVRLIKKMPS
;
A
#
# COMPACT_ATOMS: atom_id res chain seq x y z
N MET A 1 55.07 39.78 16.84
CA MET A 1 56.08 39.51 17.90
C MET A 1 55.56 40.06 19.22
N ARG A 2 55.95 39.44 20.36
CA ARG A 2 55.56 39.77 21.75
C ARG A 2 54.11 39.43 22.14
N ARG A 3 53.81 39.06 23.39
CA ARG A 3 54.52 38.14 24.31
C ARG A 3 53.54 37.70 25.42
N THR A 4 53.79 36.51 25.92
CA THR A 4 52.98 35.65 26.79
C THR A 4 52.88 36.08 28.27
N THR A 5 51.77 35.66 28.94
CA THR A 5 51.66 35.16 30.35
C THR A 5 51.36 36.13 31.52
N ILE A 6 50.78 35.53 32.59
CA ILE A 6 50.56 35.96 34.01
C ILE A 6 49.14 36.57 34.22
N CYS A 7 48.30 36.18 35.21
CA CYS A 7 48.56 35.61 36.55
C CYS A 7 47.58 34.52 37.05
N ARG A 8 48.04 33.81 38.10
CA ARG A 8 47.42 32.75 38.92
C ARG A 8 46.60 33.28 40.12
N SER A 9 45.54 32.54 40.51
CA SER A 9 45.21 32.06 41.89
C SER A 9 44.01 31.09 41.78
N SER A 10 43.81 29.96 42.49
CA SER A 10 44.05 29.53 43.89
C SER A 10 43.07 30.17 44.90
N ARG A 11 42.31 29.45 45.77
CA ARG A 11 42.12 28.00 46.02
C ARG A 11 40.91 27.79 46.98
N THR A 12 40.11 26.72 46.81
CA THR A 12 39.36 25.93 47.84
C THR A 12 38.64 26.57 49.06
N VAL A 13 37.31 26.36 49.18
CA VAL A 13 36.55 25.91 50.39
C VAL A 13 35.35 25.07 49.87
N LEU A 14 35.25 23.74 50.06
CA LEU A 14 34.86 22.91 51.22
C LEU A 14 33.35 22.82 51.57
N LEU A 15 32.79 21.63 51.31
CA LEU A 15 31.82 20.85 52.12
C LEU A 15 30.49 21.45 52.61
N ALA A 16 29.38 20.84 52.18
CA ALA A 16 28.16 20.66 52.98
C ALA A 16 27.60 19.24 52.74
N LEU A 17 27.19 18.56 53.82
CA LEU A 17 26.77 17.15 53.85
C LEU A 17 25.29 17.04 54.28
N ALA A 18 24.46 16.29 53.55
CA ALA A 18 23.17 15.74 54.01
C ALA A 18 22.81 14.55 53.08
N ALA A 19 22.82 13.28 53.49
CA ALA A 19 21.98 12.61 54.50
C ALA A 19 20.56 12.24 53.98
N LEU A 20 20.46 11.05 53.38
CA LEU A 20 19.46 9.94 53.56
C LEU A 20 18.04 10.22 54.13
N PRO A 21 17.01 9.36 53.87
CA PRO A 21 17.01 8.09 53.12
C PRO A 21 15.87 7.92 52.09
N LEU A 22 15.92 6.80 51.38
CA LEU A 22 14.87 6.23 50.54
C LEU A 22 13.73 5.66 51.40
N MET A 23 12.51 6.22 51.33
CA MET A 23 11.23 5.52 51.55
C MET A 23 10.04 6.47 51.34
N TRP A 24 9.25 6.24 50.30
CA TRP A 24 7.83 6.59 50.34
C TRP A 24 6.99 5.43 49.80
N ARG A 25 5.81 5.28 50.40
CA ARG A 25 4.92 4.13 50.23
C ARG A 25 4.29 4.08 48.84
N VAL A 26 4.04 2.86 48.37
CA VAL A 26 3.10 2.56 47.30
C VAL A 26 1.73 3.17 47.65
N LEU A 27 1.22 4.00 46.75
CA LEU A 27 -0.20 4.30 46.65
C LEU A 27 -0.59 3.98 45.21
N ALA A 28 -1.57 3.09 45.04
CA ALA A 28 -1.96 2.61 43.71
C ALA A 28 -2.61 3.75 42.90
N ALA A 29 -2.13 3.96 41.67
CA ALA A 29 -2.85 4.75 40.70
C ALA A 29 -4.09 3.96 40.24
N GLN A 30 -5.26 4.60 40.26
CA GLN A 30 -6.47 4.06 39.65
C GLN A 30 -6.48 4.39 38.15
N ASP A 31 -5.80 3.58 37.35
CA ASP A 31 -5.96 3.62 35.90
C ASP A 31 -7.34 3.08 35.52
N THR A 32 -8.28 3.99 35.28
CA THR A 32 -9.58 3.65 34.66
C THR A 32 -9.55 3.99 33.17
N THR A 33 -8.73 3.26 32.42
CA THR A 33 -8.91 3.16 30.96
C THR A 33 -9.65 1.86 30.65
N GLN A 34 -10.99 1.92 30.65
CA GLN A 34 -11.79 0.84 30.07
C GLN A 34 -11.56 0.80 28.56
N ALA A 35 -10.72 -0.13 28.11
CA ALA A 35 -10.76 -0.65 26.75
C ALA A 35 -11.73 -1.84 26.73
N VAL A 36 -12.92 -1.61 26.20
CA VAL A 36 -13.95 -2.65 26.02
C VAL A 36 -13.49 -3.59 24.90
N GLN A 37 -13.52 -4.90 25.17
CA GLN A 37 -13.42 -5.92 24.14
C GLN A 37 -14.77 -6.08 23.44
N GLN A 38 -14.78 -6.03 22.10
CA GLN A 38 -15.81 -6.63 21.26
C GLN A 38 -15.06 -7.43 20.18
N GLN A 39 -15.00 -8.75 20.31
CA GLN A 39 -16.02 -9.73 19.91
C GLN A 39 -15.97 -10.05 18.41
N ASP A 40 -15.68 -11.31 18.11
CA ASP A 40 -15.71 -11.89 16.78
C ASP A 40 -17.04 -11.58 16.07
N THR A 41 -16.96 -10.98 14.89
CA THR A 41 -18.11 -10.83 13.98
C THR A 41 -17.81 -11.50 12.64
N THR A 42 -17.54 -12.80 12.68
CA THR A 42 -17.42 -13.66 11.48
C THR A 42 -18.67 -14.54 11.28
N GLN A 43 -19.75 -14.31 12.05
CA GLN A 43 -20.99 -15.06 11.91
C GLN A 43 -22.26 -14.19 12.05
N ALA A 44 -22.30 -13.11 11.26
CA ALA A 44 -23.53 -12.37 10.95
C ALA A 44 -23.66 -12.08 9.43
N ALA A 45 -23.04 -12.89 8.58
CA ALA A 45 -23.26 -12.89 7.13
C ALA A 45 -24.54 -13.69 6.79
N ALA A 46 -25.69 -13.24 7.28
CA ALA A 46 -27.00 -13.81 6.98
C ALA A 46 -28.10 -12.75 7.00
N ALA A 47 -28.60 -12.40 5.81
CA ALA A 47 -29.82 -11.65 5.55
C ALA A 47 -29.96 -10.25 6.20
N PHE A 48 -29.44 -9.23 5.52
CA PHE A 48 -30.16 -7.94 5.43
C PHE A 48 -30.68 -7.74 4.00
N GLN A 49 -31.82 -8.37 3.70
CA GLN A 49 -32.56 -8.05 2.49
C GLN A 49 -33.40 -6.79 2.75
N GLY A 50 -33.10 -5.71 2.03
CA GLY A 50 -34.11 -4.71 1.66
C GLY A 50 -34.50 -3.64 2.70
N GLN A 51 -33.52 -3.00 3.36
CA GLN A 51 -33.50 -1.53 3.54
C GLN A 51 -32.17 -1.10 4.18
N LEU A 52 -31.49 -0.09 3.64
CA LEU A 52 -30.37 0.55 4.34
C LEU A 52 -30.95 1.49 5.42
N PRO A 53 -30.47 1.46 6.68
CA PRO A 53 -31.00 2.32 7.72
C PRO A 53 -30.65 3.78 7.44
N SER A 54 -31.63 4.67 7.59
CA SER A 54 -31.50 6.10 7.30
C SER A 54 -30.61 6.87 8.28
N SER A 55 -30.16 6.22 9.36
CA SER A 55 -29.23 6.77 10.34
C SER A 55 -28.34 5.69 10.96
N HIS A 56 -27.18 6.11 11.47
CA HIS A 56 -26.21 5.27 12.19
C HIS A 56 -25.86 5.92 13.54
N THR A 57 -25.67 5.11 14.58
CA THR A 57 -25.21 5.60 15.90
C THR A 57 -23.75 5.22 16.09
N VAL A 58 -22.88 6.23 16.26
CA VAL A 58 -21.42 6.05 16.33
C VAL A 58 -21.03 5.18 17.54
N VAL A 59 -20.31 4.10 17.28
CA VAL A 59 -19.71 3.22 18.30
C VAL A 59 -18.25 3.63 18.56
N ARG A 60 -17.77 3.35 19.78
CA ARG A 60 -16.41 3.74 20.20
C ARG A 60 -15.34 3.04 19.36
N GLY A 61 -14.58 3.83 18.60
CA GLY A 61 -13.51 3.36 17.71
C GLY A 61 -13.87 3.43 16.23
N GLU A 62 -15.12 3.76 15.89
CA GLU A 62 -15.50 4.09 14.51
C GLU A 62 -14.98 5.46 14.07
N THR A 63 -14.92 5.64 12.76
CA THR A 63 -14.56 6.89 12.08
C THR A 63 -15.55 7.13 10.95
N LEU A 64 -15.71 8.37 10.49
CA LEU A 64 -16.52 8.66 9.29
C LEU A 64 -16.07 7.83 8.07
N TRP A 65 -14.79 7.49 8.00
CA TRP A 65 -14.18 6.61 7.00
C TRP A 65 -14.66 5.16 7.11
N SER A 66 -14.70 4.57 8.32
CA SER A 66 -15.21 3.21 8.52
C SER A 66 -16.72 3.12 8.33
N ILE A 67 -17.45 4.18 8.67
CA ILE A 67 -18.91 4.29 8.45
C ILE A 67 -19.20 4.40 6.95
N ALA A 68 -18.42 5.20 6.19
CA ALA A 68 -18.51 5.26 4.73
C ALA A 68 -18.24 3.90 4.06
N GLN A 69 -17.20 3.20 4.51
CA GLN A 69 -16.89 1.82 4.06
C GLN A 69 -18.01 0.82 4.42
N MET A 70 -18.67 0.97 5.57
CA MET A 70 -19.74 0.07 6.01
C MET A 70 -21.03 0.24 5.20
N TYR A 71 -21.47 1.48 4.96
CA TYR A 71 -22.78 1.75 4.37
C TYR A 71 -22.77 1.97 2.85
N PHE A 72 -21.68 2.49 2.29
CA PHE A 72 -21.59 2.84 0.87
C PHE A 72 -20.52 2.04 0.10
N ASN A 73 -19.77 1.19 0.81
CA ASN A 73 -18.65 0.40 0.27
C ASN A 73 -17.52 1.23 -0.40
N ASP A 74 -17.55 2.55 -0.22
CA ASP A 74 -16.50 3.49 -0.64
C ASP A 74 -16.10 4.37 0.56
N PRO A 75 -14.91 4.17 1.14
CA PRO A 75 -14.44 4.98 2.25
C PRO A 75 -14.26 6.46 1.92
N LEU A 76 -14.06 6.83 0.64
CA LEU A 76 -13.79 8.21 0.22
C LEU A 76 -15.01 9.12 0.31
N LEU A 77 -16.20 8.57 0.57
CA LEU A 77 -17.44 9.32 0.74
C LEU A 77 -17.62 9.93 2.14
N TRP A 78 -16.67 9.72 3.06
CA TRP A 78 -16.68 10.34 4.40
C TRP A 78 -16.88 11.87 4.43
N PRO A 79 -16.37 12.70 3.46
CA PRO A 79 -16.60 14.14 3.47
C PRO A 79 -18.05 14.51 3.19
N GLU A 80 -18.77 13.66 2.44
CA GLU A 80 -20.18 13.87 2.11
C GLU A 80 -21.08 13.50 3.29
N ILE A 81 -20.75 12.42 4.02
CA ILE A 81 -21.37 12.11 5.32
C ILE A 81 -21.18 13.27 6.29
N TYR A 82 -19.97 13.84 6.37
CA TYR A 82 -19.70 15.04 7.18
C TYR A 82 -20.58 16.22 6.73
N ARG A 83 -20.63 16.53 5.43
CA ARG A 83 -21.41 17.65 4.87
C ARG A 83 -22.88 17.60 5.30
N LEU A 84 -23.50 16.41 5.27
CA LEU A 84 -24.87 16.16 5.69
C LEU A 84 -25.09 16.23 7.21
N ASN A 85 -24.04 16.07 8.01
CA ASN A 85 -24.09 15.97 9.47
C ASN A 85 -23.39 17.13 10.19
N THR A 86 -23.09 18.23 9.49
CA THR A 86 -22.53 19.48 10.04
C THR A 86 -23.33 20.13 11.18
N ALA A 87 -24.59 19.71 11.39
CA ALA A 87 -25.40 20.13 12.54
C ALA A 87 -25.20 19.28 13.81
N VAL A 88 -24.47 18.16 13.71
CA VAL A 88 -24.16 17.23 14.81
C VAL A 88 -22.64 17.16 15.04
N VAL A 89 -21.85 17.15 13.96
CA VAL A 89 -20.39 17.07 13.98
C VAL A 89 -19.82 18.43 13.62
N GLU A 90 -19.28 19.16 14.60
CA GLU A 90 -18.66 20.48 14.40
C GLU A 90 -17.31 20.41 13.68
N ASP A 91 -16.54 19.33 13.89
CA ASP A 91 -15.18 19.16 13.38
C ASP A 91 -15.01 17.75 12.76
N PRO A 92 -14.62 17.59 11.47
CA PRO A 92 -14.63 16.29 10.80
C PRO A 92 -13.65 15.26 11.38
N HIS A 93 -12.71 15.69 12.22
CA HIS A 93 -11.73 14.85 12.89
C HIS A 93 -12.24 14.26 14.22
N TRP A 94 -13.34 14.76 14.77
CA TRP A 94 -13.89 14.38 16.07
C TRP A 94 -15.37 13.99 15.94
N ILE A 95 -15.64 12.69 16.02
CA ILE A 95 -16.99 12.16 16.25
C ILE A 95 -17.02 11.45 17.62
N TYR A 96 -18.09 11.63 18.36
CA TYR A 96 -18.24 11.08 19.71
C TYR A 96 -19.16 9.85 19.73
N PRO A 97 -18.85 8.82 20.55
CA PRO A 97 -19.71 7.64 20.68
C PRO A 97 -21.11 8.03 21.20
N GLY A 98 -22.15 7.56 20.51
CA GLY A 98 -23.54 7.91 20.79
C GLY A 98 -24.12 9.02 19.90
N GLU A 99 -23.32 9.68 19.05
CA GLU A 99 -23.83 10.59 18.03
C GLU A 99 -24.63 9.84 16.96
N VAL A 100 -25.74 10.43 16.52
CA VAL A 100 -26.62 9.87 15.49
C VAL A 100 -26.39 10.60 14.18
N LEU A 101 -25.75 9.93 13.23
CA LEU A 101 -25.49 10.45 11.88
C LEU A 101 -26.65 10.11 10.95
N ASN A 102 -27.13 11.09 10.20
CA ASN A 102 -28.09 10.95 9.13
C ASN A 102 -27.40 10.48 7.84
N LEU A 103 -27.87 9.37 7.27
CA LEU A 103 -27.38 8.77 6.03
C LEU A 103 -28.43 8.82 4.90
N ALA A 104 -29.66 9.24 5.20
CA ALA A 104 -30.83 9.14 4.32
C ALA A 104 -30.64 9.81 2.96
N GLU A 105 -29.99 10.98 2.94
CA GLU A 105 -29.83 11.77 1.71
C GLU A 105 -28.82 11.13 0.75
N MET A 106 -27.68 10.62 1.26
CA MET A 106 -26.72 9.85 0.45
C MET A 106 -27.30 8.53 -0.06
N LEU A 107 -28.15 7.84 0.72
CA LEU A 107 -28.82 6.61 0.28
C LEU A 107 -29.72 6.83 -0.95
N ASN A 108 -30.31 8.02 -1.09
CA ASN A 108 -31.11 8.42 -2.25
C ASN A 108 -30.27 8.91 -3.45
N VAL A 109 -28.97 9.20 -3.26
CA VAL A 109 -28.04 9.58 -4.35
C VAL A 109 -27.29 8.37 -4.89
N ALA A 110 -26.98 7.37 -4.05
CA ALA A 110 -26.39 6.11 -4.46
C ALA A 110 -27.38 5.19 -5.23
N GLN A 111 -28.68 5.37 -5.02
CA GLN A 111 -29.74 4.80 -5.86
C GLN A 111 -30.09 5.81 -6.96
N GLY A 112 -29.53 5.64 -8.16
CA GLY A 112 -29.79 6.56 -9.29
C GLY A 112 -31.29 6.72 -9.60
N PRO A 113 -31.71 7.85 -10.23
CA PRO A 113 -33.11 8.22 -10.35
C PRO A 113 -33.92 7.14 -11.07
N GLY A 114 -34.75 6.43 -10.29
CA GLY A 114 -35.66 5.42 -10.79
C GLY A 114 -36.63 6.02 -11.81
N VAL A 115 -36.58 5.48 -13.04
CA VAL A 115 -37.49 5.84 -14.13
C VAL A 115 -38.93 5.69 -13.64
N ARG A 116 -39.69 6.79 -13.64
CA ARG A 116 -41.16 6.72 -13.58
C ARG A 116 -41.65 6.11 -14.90
N PRO A 117 -42.41 5.00 -14.88
CA PRO A 117 -43.19 4.64 -16.04
C PRO A 117 -44.39 5.59 -16.12
N ASP A 118 -44.23 6.68 -16.88
CA ASP A 118 -45.37 7.47 -17.36
C ASP A 118 -46.17 6.63 -18.37
N THR A 119 -47.08 5.79 -17.87
CA THR A 119 -48.07 5.11 -18.71
C THR A 119 -49.14 6.10 -19.13
N SER A 120 -48.86 6.85 -20.18
CA SER A 120 -49.90 7.45 -21.02
C SER A 120 -50.67 6.33 -21.70
N GLN A 121 -51.95 6.15 -21.35
CA GLN A 121 -52.84 5.26 -22.07
C GLN A 121 -54.22 5.92 -22.22
N ALA A 122 -54.50 6.33 -23.46
CA ALA A 122 -55.80 6.87 -23.85
C ALA A 122 -56.75 5.75 -24.30
N ALA A 123 -57.97 5.80 -23.75
CA ALA A 123 -59.26 5.38 -24.34
C ALA A 123 -59.35 4.10 -25.22
N ALA A 124 -59.92 3.04 -24.64
CA ALA A 124 -60.95 2.14 -25.20
C ALA A 124 -61.45 1.25 -24.04
N ASP A 125 -62.61 1.48 -23.40
CA ASP A 125 -64.01 1.24 -23.83
C ASP A 125 -64.45 -0.24 -23.78
N THR A 126 -65.68 -0.48 -23.30
CA THR A 126 -66.49 -1.73 -23.31
C THR A 126 -66.49 -2.69 -22.07
N VAL A 127 -67.49 -2.47 -21.17
CA VAL A 127 -68.44 -3.46 -20.55
C VAL A 127 -68.01 -4.47 -19.44
N ARG A 128 -68.60 -4.26 -18.23
CA ARG A 128 -69.43 -5.17 -17.35
C ARG A 128 -68.98 -6.66 -17.13
N ALA A 129 -69.08 -7.29 -15.95
CA ALA A 129 -70.02 -7.14 -14.83
C ALA A 129 -69.52 -7.77 -13.48
N ALA A 130 -70.09 -7.33 -12.35
CA ALA A 130 -70.19 -8.06 -11.06
C ALA A 130 -71.56 -8.81 -10.98
N PRO A 131 -71.98 -9.59 -9.93
CA PRO A 131 -71.66 -9.57 -8.49
C PRO A 131 -71.35 -11.00 -7.91
N GLY A 132 -71.27 -11.31 -6.60
CA GLY A 132 -71.56 -10.56 -5.35
C GLY A 132 -71.18 -11.33 -4.05
N ASP A 133 -71.67 -10.81 -2.90
CA ASP A 133 -71.40 -11.22 -1.50
C ASP A 133 -71.63 -12.70 -1.11
N THR A 134 -71.11 -13.16 0.06
CA THR A 134 -71.85 -13.32 1.36
C THR A 134 -70.99 -14.02 2.46
N ILE A 135 -71.13 -13.59 3.75
CA ILE A 135 -70.87 -14.24 5.09
C ILE A 135 -69.68 -15.23 5.31
N ALA A 136 -68.85 -15.21 6.36
CA ALA A 136 -68.92 -14.89 7.81
C ALA A 136 -68.98 -16.12 8.76
N ALA A 137 -67.98 -16.18 9.67
CA ALA A 137 -67.89 -16.90 10.96
C ALA A 137 -67.92 -18.46 11.03
N VAL A 138 -67.02 -19.04 11.85
CA VAL A 138 -67.31 -19.89 13.03
C VAL A 138 -65.98 -20.35 13.71
N ILE A 139 -65.97 -20.34 15.06
CA ILE A 139 -64.93 -20.74 16.04
C ILE A 139 -65.47 -22.07 16.66
N PRO A 140 -64.70 -23.12 17.07
CA PRO A 140 -63.85 -23.01 18.27
C PRO A 140 -62.64 -23.96 18.51
N THR A 141 -61.91 -23.58 19.55
CA THR A 141 -60.84 -24.27 20.30
C THR A 141 -61.42 -25.21 21.38
N ASP A 142 -60.72 -26.32 21.68
CA ASP A 142 -60.59 -26.87 23.06
C ASP A 142 -59.49 -27.98 23.10
N THR A 143 -58.99 -28.51 24.22
CA THR A 143 -58.21 -28.01 25.39
C THR A 143 -57.86 -29.23 26.28
N ALA A 144 -56.58 -29.41 26.68
CA ALA A 144 -56.08 -30.28 27.77
C ALA A 144 -54.57 -29.95 28.05
N MET A 145 -53.92 -29.98 29.23
CA MET A 145 -54.16 -30.45 30.63
C MET A 145 -53.94 -31.95 30.89
N ILE A 146 -53.27 -32.43 31.96
CA ILE A 146 -52.55 -31.82 33.12
C ILE A 146 -51.44 -32.82 33.63
N ASP A 147 -50.64 -32.44 34.65
CA ASP A 147 -49.72 -33.30 35.45
C ASP A 147 -48.38 -33.75 34.77
N THR A 148 -47.25 -34.08 35.46
CA THR A 148 -46.86 -34.08 36.90
C THR A 148 -45.40 -33.56 37.08
N ILE A 149 -45.04 -33.13 38.31
CA ILE A 149 -43.77 -32.49 38.77
C ILE A 149 -43.50 -32.97 40.24
N PRO A 150 -42.27 -33.06 40.83
CA PRO A 150 -40.90 -32.70 40.39
C PRO A 150 -39.79 -33.79 40.60
N GLY A 151 -38.52 -33.45 40.27
CA GLY A 151 -37.41 -33.61 41.22
C GLY A 151 -36.24 -34.58 40.92
N ASP A 152 -35.09 -34.05 40.48
CA ASP A 152 -33.84 -34.15 41.26
C ASP A 152 -32.86 -33.01 40.90
N THR A 153 -31.91 -32.69 41.80
CA THR A 153 -31.06 -31.49 41.76
C THR A 153 -29.58 -31.82 41.67
N THR A 154 -28.94 -31.52 40.55
CA THR A 154 -27.47 -31.33 40.49
C THR A 154 -27.11 -30.12 39.65
N VAL A 155 -27.09 -28.94 40.27
CA VAL A 155 -26.43 -27.75 39.70
C VAL A 155 -24.92 -27.97 39.80
N ILE A 156 -24.28 -28.34 38.69
CA ILE A 156 -22.83 -28.23 38.57
C ILE A 156 -22.54 -26.73 38.40
N VAL A 157 -22.07 -26.09 39.46
CA VAL A 157 -21.49 -24.74 39.37
C VAL A 157 -20.13 -24.89 38.69
N GLU A 158 -20.13 -24.77 37.37
CA GLU A 158 -18.89 -24.69 36.60
C GLU A 158 -18.16 -23.39 36.98
N ALA A 159 -16.98 -23.53 37.57
CA ALA A 159 -16.15 -22.39 37.92
C ALA A 159 -15.77 -21.62 36.64
N PRO A 160 -15.77 -20.28 36.66
CA PRO A 160 -15.43 -19.49 35.47
C PRO A 160 -14.03 -19.90 34.97
N PRO A 161 -13.82 -19.97 33.64
CA PRO A 161 -12.58 -20.48 33.08
C PRO A 161 -11.40 -19.67 33.61
N THR A 162 -10.38 -20.37 34.12
CA THR A 162 -9.11 -19.76 34.49
C THR A 162 -8.52 -19.11 33.24
N VAL A 163 -8.70 -17.80 33.11
CA VAL A 163 -7.95 -16.98 32.17
C VAL A 163 -6.50 -17.15 32.55
N ALA A 164 -5.76 -17.90 31.75
CA ALA A 164 -4.32 -18.00 31.84
C ALA A 164 -3.74 -16.67 31.36
N GLU A 165 -3.87 -15.64 32.19
CA GLU A 165 -3.11 -14.41 32.05
C GLU A 165 -1.64 -14.81 32.03
N THR A 166 -0.95 -14.53 30.93
CA THR A 166 0.51 -14.73 30.83
C THR A 166 1.21 -13.62 31.60
N TYR A 167 0.98 -13.55 32.92
CA TYR A 167 1.79 -12.73 33.81
C TYR A 167 3.21 -13.31 33.77
N GLU A 168 4.17 -12.52 33.26
CA GLU A 168 5.57 -12.95 33.20
C GLU A 168 6.08 -13.04 34.65
N THR A 169 6.08 -14.26 35.19
CA THR A 169 6.36 -14.48 36.61
C THR A 169 7.84 -14.22 36.89
N MET A 170 8.18 -13.94 38.14
CA MET A 170 9.58 -13.98 38.58
C MET A 170 10.21 -15.41 38.46
N PHE A 171 9.40 -16.41 38.09
CA PHE A 171 9.77 -17.80 37.81
C PHE A 171 9.76 -18.15 36.31
N ASP A 172 9.42 -17.21 35.42
CA ASP A 172 9.61 -17.43 33.99
C ASP A 172 11.09 -17.72 33.77
N ARG A 173 11.36 -18.85 33.09
CA ARG A 173 12.73 -19.31 32.86
C ARG A 173 13.45 -18.25 32.04
N ARG A 174 14.19 -17.39 32.74
CA ARG A 174 14.98 -16.28 32.21
C ARG A 174 15.66 -16.74 30.93
N ARG A 175 15.08 -16.36 29.79
CA ARG A 175 15.42 -16.97 28.49
C ARG A 175 16.93 -16.94 28.36
N THR A 176 17.54 -18.10 28.13
CA THR A 176 19.00 -18.16 28.11
C THR A 176 19.51 -17.17 27.07
N LYS A 177 20.67 -16.54 27.30
CA LYS A 177 21.22 -15.55 26.36
C LYS A 177 21.31 -16.10 24.94
N ARG A 178 21.49 -17.42 24.80
CA ARG A 178 21.41 -18.17 23.55
C ARG A 178 20.00 -18.19 22.94
N GLN A 179 18.95 -18.47 23.71
CA GLN A 179 17.56 -18.41 23.24
C GLN A 179 17.14 -16.99 22.88
N GLN A 180 17.50 -15.97 23.67
CA GLN A 180 17.22 -14.57 23.28
C GLN A 180 17.92 -14.21 21.97
N VAL A 181 19.19 -14.60 21.80
CA VAL A 181 19.90 -14.41 20.53
C VAL A 181 19.26 -15.22 19.39
N GLN A 182 18.78 -16.45 19.63
CA GLN A 182 18.07 -17.24 18.62
C GLN A 182 16.71 -16.67 18.25
N ASP A 183 15.93 -16.17 19.21
CA ASP A 183 14.64 -15.50 18.98
C ASP A 183 14.84 -14.19 18.20
N VAL A 184 15.89 -13.42 18.52
CA VAL A 184 16.28 -12.21 17.79
C VAL A 184 16.77 -12.56 16.38
N LEU A 185 17.64 -13.55 16.22
CA LEU A 185 18.08 -14.04 14.90
C LEU A 185 16.90 -14.57 14.07
N ARG A 186 15.93 -15.22 14.72
CA ARG A 186 14.70 -15.69 14.10
C ARG A 186 13.80 -14.53 13.69
N ALA A 187 13.63 -13.51 14.52
CA ALA A 187 12.91 -12.29 14.18
C ALA A 187 13.59 -11.49 13.04
N TYR A 188 14.92 -11.55 12.90
CA TYR A 188 15.63 -11.03 11.74
C TYR A 188 15.50 -11.91 10.48
N ALA A 189 15.44 -13.23 10.63
CA ALA A 189 15.26 -14.17 9.51
C ALA A 189 13.80 -14.23 8.99
N GLU A 190 12.83 -14.06 9.88
CA GLU A 190 11.38 -14.16 9.63
C GLU A 190 10.71 -12.78 9.48
N GLN A 191 11.47 -11.70 9.23
CA GLN A 191 10.85 -10.40 8.92
C GLN A 191 9.94 -10.56 7.68
N PRO A 192 8.63 -10.21 7.78
CA PRO A 192 7.75 -10.24 6.63
C PRO A 192 8.27 -9.27 5.58
N TYR A 193 8.76 -9.82 4.48
CA TYR A 193 9.31 -9.05 3.38
C TYR A 193 8.23 -8.11 2.85
N ARG A 194 8.53 -6.82 2.72
CA ARG A 194 7.58 -5.90 2.10
C ARG A 194 7.50 -6.26 0.61
N PRO A 195 6.32 -6.67 0.09
CA PRO A 195 6.20 -6.94 -1.33
C PRO A 195 6.49 -5.68 -2.12
N LEU A 196 7.07 -5.90 -3.31
CA LEU A 196 7.38 -4.91 -4.30
C LEU A 196 6.20 -3.94 -4.49
N ARG A 197 6.45 -2.64 -4.42
CA ARG A 197 5.39 -1.64 -4.60
C ARG A 197 5.20 -1.32 -6.07
N ALA A 198 3.97 -1.01 -6.47
CA ALA A 198 3.67 -0.54 -7.83
C ALA A 198 4.56 0.66 -8.23
N GLY A 199 4.81 1.61 -7.32
CA GLY A 199 5.71 2.74 -7.56
C GLY A 199 7.19 2.37 -7.70
N GLU A 200 7.64 1.27 -7.09
CA GLU A 200 9.01 0.74 -7.28
C GLU A 200 9.12 0.05 -8.64
N PHE A 201 8.11 -0.73 -9.04
CA PHE A 201 8.03 -1.35 -10.38
C PHE A 201 7.99 -0.29 -11.49
N TYR A 202 7.03 0.63 -11.44
CA TYR A 202 6.86 1.67 -12.47
C TYR A 202 7.94 2.75 -12.43
N GLY A 203 8.55 2.98 -11.27
CA GLY A 203 9.64 3.94 -11.09
C GLY A 203 11.03 3.36 -11.37
N ALA A 204 11.17 2.04 -11.60
CA ALA A 204 12.46 1.38 -11.78
C ALA A 204 13.15 1.74 -13.09
N GLY A 205 12.40 1.80 -14.19
CA GLY A 205 12.98 1.84 -15.54
C GLY A 205 13.64 0.53 -15.96
N PHE A 206 14.00 0.46 -17.24
CA PHE A 206 14.38 -0.78 -17.89
C PHE A 206 15.27 -0.54 -19.11
N LEU A 207 15.87 -1.61 -19.61
CA LEU A 207 16.65 -1.62 -20.84
C LEU A 207 15.75 -1.98 -22.03
N SER A 208 15.92 -1.30 -23.16
CA SER A 208 15.17 -1.62 -24.39
C SER A 208 15.58 -2.95 -25.02
N GLU A 209 16.72 -3.53 -24.64
CA GLU A 209 17.26 -4.82 -25.13
C GLU A 209 17.54 -4.87 -26.65
N GLY A 210 17.55 -3.69 -27.29
CA GLY A 210 17.64 -3.56 -28.75
C GLY A 210 16.31 -3.76 -29.48
N GLU A 211 15.18 -3.79 -28.78
CA GLU A 211 13.84 -3.84 -29.39
C GLU A 211 13.38 -2.45 -29.85
N ASP A 212 12.77 -2.39 -31.03
CA ASP A 212 12.04 -1.21 -31.52
C ASP A 212 10.69 -1.11 -30.82
N LEU A 213 10.66 -0.42 -29.69
CA LEU A 213 9.45 -0.21 -28.90
C LEU A 213 8.50 0.79 -29.61
N PRO A 214 7.16 0.57 -29.58
CA PRO A 214 6.20 1.43 -30.26
C PRO A 214 5.98 2.75 -29.50
N TRP A 215 6.80 3.76 -29.80
CA TRP A 215 6.78 5.05 -29.13
C TRP A 215 5.76 6.04 -29.70
N GLY A 216 4.84 6.49 -28.84
CA GLY A 216 4.17 7.77 -29.02
C GLY A 216 5.04 8.93 -28.52
N THR A 217 4.66 10.17 -28.84
CA THR A 217 5.37 11.37 -28.41
C THR A 217 4.44 12.28 -27.59
N VAL A 218 4.87 12.68 -26.41
CA VAL A 218 4.21 13.70 -25.59
C VAL A 218 4.34 15.05 -26.28
N VAL A 219 3.21 15.68 -26.61
CA VAL A 219 3.15 16.99 -27.26
C VAL A 219 3.22 18.12 -26.22
N GLY A 220 2.81 17.85 -24.98
CA GLY A 220 2.83 18.77 -23.85
C GLY A 220 1.48 18.86 -23.13
N ALA A 221 1.37 19.72 -22.12
CA ALA A 221 0.11 20.00 -21.43
C ALA A 221 -0.88 20.74 -22.36
N THR A 222 -2.17 20.39 -22.29
CA THR A 222 -3.23 21.04 -23.08
C THR A 222 -3.65 22.40 -22.51
N SER A 223 -3.43 22.63 -21.22
CA SER A 223 -3.72 23.90 -20.57
C SER A 223 -2.72 24.98 -20.98
N THR A 224 -3.21 26.04 -21.63
CA THR A 224 -2.42 27.26 -21.85
C THR A 224 -1.98 27.84 -20.51
N SER A 225 -0.66 28.00 -20.30
CA SER A 225 -0.15 28.58 -19.05
C SER A 225 -0.70 29.98 -18.84
N ALA A 226 -1.42 30.19 -17.72
CA ALA A 226 -2.00 31.50 -17.36
C ALA A 226 -0.93 32.58 -17.08
N ILE A 227 0.34 32.18 -16.99
CA ILE A 227 1.50 33.07 -16.91
C ILE A 227 2.18 33.04 -18.28
N LEU A 228 2.40 34.21 -18.88
CA LEU A 228 3.25 34.39 -20.06
C LEU A 228 4.69 33.96 -19.72
N ARG A 229 5.01 32.68 -19.93
CA ARG A 229 6.35 32.14 -19.68
C ARG A 229 7.28 32.47 -20.85
N LEU A 230 8.46 32.98 -20.53
CA LEU A 230 9.60 33.15 -21.46
C LEU A 230 10.30 31.82 -21.82
N SER A 231 9.72 30.69 -21.41
CA SER A 231 10.24 29.34 -21.67
C SER A 231 9.31 28.62 -22.63
N THR A 232 9.88 28.06 -23.69
CA THR A 232 9.19 27.26 -24.72
C THR A 232 8.85 25.84 -24.27
N THR A 233 9.34 25.37 -23.12
CA THR A 233 9.15 24.00 -22.65
C THR A 233 7.82 23.86 -21.90
N ASN A 234 6.92 23.04 -22.42
CA ASN A 234 5.57 22.85 -21.89
C ASN A 234 5.54 21.69 -20.89
N SER A 235 5.79 22.00 -19.62
CA SER A 235 5.84 20.99 -18.54
C SER A 235 4.46 20.70 -17.94
N ALA A 236 4.09 19.43 -17.84
CA ALA A 236 2.86 19.00 -17.15
C ALA A 236 3.11 18.61 -15.69
N THR A 237 2.11 18.80 -14.84
CA THR A 237 2.07 18.37 -13.43
C THR A 237 1.02 17.28 -13.18
N LEU A 238 1.01 16.71 -11.97
CA LEU A 238 0.03 15.69 -11.58
C LEU A 238 -1.42 16.20 -11.74
N TYR A 239 -2.28 15.36 -12.30
CA TYR A 239 -3.67 15.64 -12.67
C TYR A 239 -3.92 16.64 -13.81
N GLU A 240 -2.87 17.27 -14.36
CA GLU A 240 -3.00 18.00 -15.63
C GLU A 240 -3.22 17.04 -16.80
N GLU A 241 -3.80 17.57 -17.88
CA GLU A 241 -4.03 16.84 -19.10
C GLU A 241 -2.93 17.15 -20.13
N ILE A 242 -2.41 16.09 -20.76
CA ILE A 242 -1.40 16.13 -21.80
C ILE A 242 -1.97 15.59 -23.10
N ALA A 243 -1.47 16.12 -24.21
CA ALA A 243 -1.67 15.56 -25.53
C ALA A 243 -0.52 14.61 -25.88
N ILE A 244 -0.86 13.43 -26.41
CA ILE A 244 0.07 12.39 -26.84
C ILE A 244 -0.19 12.12 -28.32
N ARG A 245 0.84 12.19 -29.16
CA ARG A 245 0.77 11.71 -30.53
C ARG A 245 0.98 10.18 -30.52
N PRO A 246 0.01 9.37 -30.97
CA PRO A 246 0.14 7.93 -30.98
C PRO A 246 1.21 7.46 -31.99
N PRO A 247 1.89 6.32 -31.75
CA PRO A 247 2.72 5.67 -32.76
C PRO A 247 1.88 5.23 -33.96
N HIS A 248 2.54 5.04 -35.11
CA HIS A 248 1.92 4.41 -36.27
C HIS A 248 1.39 3.01 -35.89
N ASN A 249 0.12 2.75 -36.21
CA ASN A 249 -0.62 1.51 -35.92
C ASN A 249 -1.02 1.24 -34.44
N ALA A 250 -0.87 2.21 -33.53
CA ALA A 250 -1.39 2.06 -32.17
C ALA A 250 -2.86 2.51 -32.07
N SER A 251 -3.68 1.70 -31.39
CA SER A 251 -5.01 2.08 -30.93
C SER A 251 -5.00 2.27 -29.41
N TYR A 252 -5.82 3.20 -28.94
CA TYR A 252 -5.99 3.53 -27.51
C TYR A 252 -7.48 3.58 -27.21
N HIS A 253 -7.87 3.20 -26.01
CA HIS A 253 -9.22 3.31 -25.47
C HIS A 253 -9.24 4.29 -24.29
N VAL A 254 -10.40 4.91 -24.03
CA VAL A 254 -10.58 5.76 -22.84
C VAL A 254 -10.47 4.89 -21.59
N GLY A 255 -9.65 5.32 -20.63
CA GLY A 255 -9.30 4.55 -19.44
C GLY A 255 -7.98 3.78 -19.54
N ASP A 256 -7.41 3.59 -20.73
CA ASP A 256 -6.09 2.97 -20.90
C ASP A 256 -5.03 3.76 -20.14
N SER A 257 -4.06 3.06 -19.55
CA SER A 257 -2.95 3.66 -18.84
C SER A 257 -1.67 3.56 -19.68
N VAL A 258 -0.95 4.67 -19.79
CA VAL A 258 0.27 4.80 -20.59
C VAL A 258 1.43 5.22 -19.71
N LEU A 259 2.58 4.59 -19.93
CA LEU A 259 3.85 4.97 -19.32
C LEU A 259 4.44 6.14 -20.10
N LEU A 260 4.77 7.22 -19.39
CA LEU A 260 5.56 8.33 -19.92
C LEU A 260 7.02 8.08 -19.56
N ALA A 261 7.92 8.18 -20.53
CA ALA A 261 9.34 7.86 -20.33
C ALA A 261 10.25 8.76 -21.18
N ARG A 262 11.54 8.77 -20.83
CA ARG A 262 12.62 9.35 -21.64
C ARG A 262 13.69 8.29 -21.90
N ILE A 263 14.38 8.42 -23.03
CA ILE A 263 15.66 7.76 -23.24
C ILE A 263 16.71 8.57 -22.48
N ASP A 264 17.49 7.93 -21.61
CA ASP A 264 18.60 8.58 -20.91
C ASP A 264 19.90 8.48 -21.71
N ARG A 265 20.35 7.25 -21.99
CA ARG A 265 21.56 6.96 -22.78
C ARG A 265 21.49 5.58 -23.43
N ALA A 266 22.34 5.36 -24.42
CA ALA A 266 22.61 4.03 -24.95
C ALA A 266 23.77 3.37 -24.16
N LEU A 267 23.60 2.10 -23.77
CA LEU A 267 24.69 1.31 -23.20
C LEU A 267 25.67 0.94 -24.32
N GLN A 268 26.94 1.27 -24.13
CA GLN A 268 28.03 0.83 -25.01
C GLN A 268 28.49 -0.60 -24.66
N SER A 269 28.16 -1.06 -23.45
CA SER A 269 28.61 -2.29 -22.79
C SER A 269 27.77 -3.53 -23.13
N GLY A 270 27.49 -3.76 -24.42
CA GLY A 270 26.84 -4.96 -24.93
C GLY A 270 25.46 -4.73 -25.59
N PRO A 271 24.73 -5.80 -25.94
CA PRO A 271 23.49 -5.74 -26.74
C PRO A 271 22.26 -5.39 -25.89
N TRP A 272 22.38 -4.37 -25.03
CA TRP A 272 21.36 -3.98 -24.06
C TRP A 272 20.50 -2.79 -24.53
N GLY A 273 20.94 -2.08 -25.58
CA GLY A 273 20.22 -0.97 -26.16
C GLY A 273 20.26 0.29 -25.29
N GLN A 274 19.09 0.92 -25.11
CA GLN A 274 18.92 2.20 -24.44
C GLN A 274 18.34 2.02 -23.02
N VAL A 275 18.76 2.90 -22.11
CA VAL A 275 18.14 3.07 -20.78
C VAL A 275 16.86 3.87 -20.95
N ILE A 276 15.73 3.27 -20.60
CA ILE A 276 14.43 3.91 -20.55
C ILE A 276 14.12 4.29 -19.11
N VAL A 277 13.99 5.59 -18.85
CA VAL A 277 13.69 6.15 -17.52
C VAL A 277 12.23 6.62 -17.49
N PRO A 278 11.39 6.02 -16.63
CA PRO A 278 10.01 6.45 -16.39
C PRO A 278 9.95 7.87 -15.81
N VAL A 279 9.12 8.69 -16.43
CA VAL A 279 8.83 10.07 -16.01
C VAL A 279 7.49 10.15 -15.28
N GLY A 280 6.52 9.33 -15.68
CA GLY A 280 5.20 9.30 -15.06
C GLY A 280 4.25 8.28 -15.69
N ILE A 281 3.00 8.31 -15.26
CA ILE A 281 1.90 7.51 -15.81
C ILE A 281 0.77 8.48 -16.13
N ALA A 282 0.18 8.36 -17.31
CA ALA A 282 -1.05 9.05 -17.67
C ALA A 282 -2.17 8.05 -18.00
N ARG A 283 -3.42 8.48 -17.81
CA ARG A 283 -4.63 7.72 -18.17
C ARG A 283 -5.37 8.44 -19.28
N VAL A 284 -5.67 7.74 -20.37
CA VAL A 284 -6.38 8.28 -21.54
C VAL A 284 -7.76 8.78 -21.12
N THR A 285 -8.03 10.07 -21.37
CA THR A 285 -9.31 10.74 -21.09
C THR A 285 -10.17 10.87 -22.33
N ALA A 286 -9.57 11.15 -23.49
CA ALA A 286 -10.27 11.28 -24.77
C ALA A 286 -9.35 10.94 -25.95
N ILE A 287 -9.96 10.56 -27.07
CA ILE A 287 -9.25 10.22 -28.31
C ILE A 287 -9.70 11.23 -29.38
N GLN A 288 -8.74 11.80 -30.11
CA GLN A 288 -8.96 12.71 -31.23
C GLN A 288 -8.32 12.15 -32.50
N GLU A 289 -8.58 12.76 -33.66
CA GLU A 289 -8.16 12.24 -34.98
C GLU A 289 -6.64 12.08 -35.15
N SER A 290 -5.82 12.90 -34.46
CA SER A 290 -4.36 12.90 -34.58
C SER A 290 -3.60 12.84 -33.26
N GLN A 291 -4.31 12.88 -32.13
CA GLN A 291 -3.76 12.97 -30.78
C GLN A 291 -4.69 12.27 -29.78
N VAL A 292 -4.10 11.77 -28.69
CA VAL A 292 -4.80 11.18 -27.56
C VAL A 292 -4.62 12.12 -26.37
N LEU A 293 -5.71 12.47 -25.71
CA LEU A 293 -5.66 13.22 -24.45
C LEU A 293 -5.54 12.24 -23.28
N ALA A 294 -4.64 12.53 -22.36
CA ALA A 294 -4.44 11.73 -21.17
C ALA A 294 -4.16 12.60 -19.95
N ARG A 295 -4.74 12.24 -18.80
CA ARG A 295 -4.49 12.91 -17.52
C ARG A 295 -3.32 12.26 -16.80
N VAL A 296 -2.35 13.04 -16.32
CA VAL A 296 -1.24 12.52 -15.52
C VAL A 296 -1.77 12.01 -14.18
N VAL A 297 -1.61 10.71 -13.89
CA VAL A 297 -2.09 10.04 -12.66
C VAL A 297 -0.95 9.60 -11.74
N GLY A 298 0.28 9.57 -12.25
CA GLY A 298 1.49 9.32 -11.47
C GLY A 298 2.66 10.11 -12.05
N GLN A 299 3.55 10.59 -11.18
CA GLN A 299 4.69 11.42 -11.59
C GLN A 299 5.94 11.01 -10.81
N TYR A 300 7.03 10.71 -11.52
CA TYR A 300 8.33 10.29 -10.97
C TYR A 300 9.43 11.32 -11.28
N GLU A 301 9.39 11.91 -12.47
CA GLU A 301 10.20 13.06 -12.87
C GLU A 301 9.29 14.18 -13.43
N ARG A 302 9.85 15.27 -13.97
CA ARG A 302 9.06 16.31 -14.63
C ARG A 302 8.64 15.86 -16.04
N VAL A 303 7.34 15.86 -16.29
CA VAL A 303 6.77 15.61 -17.62
C VAL A 303 6.99 16.84 -18.49
N HIS A 304 7.49 16.64 -19.71
CA HIS A 304 7.78 17.67 -20.71
C HIS A 304 7.31 17.22 -22.11
N ASP A 305 7.15 18.18 -23.01
CA ASP A 305 7.05 17.91 -24.44
C ASP A 305 8.29 17.17 -24.99
N GLY A 306 8.11 16.40 -26.05
CA GLY A 306 9.15 15.59 -26.69
C GLY A 306 9.48 14.26 -26.00
N GLN A 307 8.94 14.01 -24.80
CA GLN A 307 9.07 12.72 -24.12
C GLN A 307 8.28 11.60 -24.84
N LEU A 308 8.57 10.35 -24.48
CA LEU A 308 7.97 9.17 -25.09
C LEU A 308 6.76 8.70 -24.30
N ALA A 309 5.79 8.11 -25.00
CA ALA A 309 4.63 7.46 -24.40
C ALA A 309 4.48 6.04 -24.94
N MET A 310 4.19 5.07 -24.09
CA MET A 310 3.96 3.67 -24.47
C MET A 310 2.86 3.04 -23.61
N PRO A 311 2.24 1.91 -24.03
CA PRO A 311 1.33 1.16 -23.16
C PRO A 311 1.99 0.77 -21.83
N LEU A 312 1.26 0.90 -20.71
CA LEU A 312 1.76 0.56 -19.38
C LEU A 312 1.71 -0.97 -19.17
N GLU A 313 2.83 -1.59 -18.78
CA GLU A 313 2.83 -3.01 -18.38
C GLU A 313 2.04 -3.19 -17.07
N PRO A 314 1.06 -4.11 -16.98
CA PRO A 314 0.26 -4.25 -15.77
C PRO A 314 1.09 -4.80 -14.60
N PHE A 315 1.29 -3.99 -13.57
CA PHE A 315 1.85 -4.47 -12.30
C PHE A 315 0.93 -5.50 -11.65
N ARG A 316 1.46 -6.71 -11.43
CA ARG A 316 0.82 -7.76 -10.62
C ARG A 316 1.47 -7.75 -9.25
N ASP A 317 0.70 -7.41 -8.22
CA ASP A 317 1.18 -7.49 -6.83
C ASP A 317 1.46 -8.96 -6.48
N PRO A 318 2.71 -9.34 -6.12
CA PRO A 318 3.02 -10.70 -5.69
C PRO A 318 2.37 -11.05 -4.33
N GLY A 319 1.86 -10.07 -3.59
CA GLY A 319 1.29 -10.27 -2.25
C GLY A 319 2.36 -10.58 -1.20
N GLN A 320 1.95 -10.90 0.02
CA GLN A 320 2.87 -11.21 1.11
C GLN A 320 3.49 -12.61 0.94
N VAL A 321 4.54 -12.69 0.13
CA VAL A 321 5.30 -13.91 -0.13
C VAL A 321 6.46 -14.09 0.85
N ARG A 322 6.73 -15.35 1.23
CA ARG A 322 7.92 -15.72 2.00
C ARG A 322 9.05 -16.08 1.03
N PRO A 323 10.15 -15.31 0.95
CA PRO A 323 11.29 -15.66 0.11
C PRO A 323 11.95 -16.97 0.58
N THR A 324 12.23 -17.87 -0.35
CA THR A 324 12.99 -19.11 -0.09
C THR A 324 14.47 -18.83 -0.28
N PRO A 325 15.34 -19.03 0.73
CA PRO A 325 16.79 -18.92 0.57
C PRO A 325 17.34 -19.91 -0.45
N VAL A 326 18.36 -19.52 -1.21
CA VAL A 326 18.99 -20.38 -2.23
C VAL A 326 20.50 -20.39 -2.02
N GLU A 327 21.06 -21.54 -1.61
CA GLU A 327 22.50 -21.67 -1.31
C GLU A 327 23.39 -21.66 -2.57
N LYS A 328 22.85 -22.09 -3.71
CA LYS A 328 23.50 -22.08 -5.03
C LYS A 328 22.56 -21.48 -6.07
N GLY A 329 22.21 -20.21 -5.86
CA GLY A 329 21.33 -19.50 -6.78
C GLY A 329 21.98 -19.20 -8.12
N MET A 330 21.14 -18.76 -9.06
CA MET A 330 21.54 -18.31 -10.39
C MET A 330 22.67 -17.29 -10.33
N LEU A 331 23.68 -17.47 -11.18
CA LEU A 331 24.72 -16.49 -11.42
C LEU A 331 24.33 -15.55 -12.56
N ALA A 332 24.53 -14.26 -12.30
CA ALA A 332 24.34 -13.14 -13.21
C ALA A 332 25.59 -12.24 -13.15
N LYS A 333 25.63 -11.22 -14.00
CA LYS A 333 26.60 -10.13 -13.97
C LYS A 333 25.89 -8.80 -13.81
N LEU A 334 26.50 -7.91 -13.04
CA LEU A 334 26.10 -6.52 -12.95
C LEU A 334 26.40 -5.84 -14.29
N ILE A 335 25.41 -5.17 -14.88
CA ILE A 335 25.60 -4.39 -16.11
C ILE A 335 26.02 -2.98 -15.71
N GLU A 336 25.07 -2.10 -15.36
CA GLU A 336 25.35 -0.68 -15.06
C GLU A 336 24.26 -0.13 -14.13
N ALA A 337 24.54 0.97 -13.44
CA ALA A 337 23.51 1.73 -12.73
C ALA A 337 22.53 2.37 -13.74
N ARG A 338 21.26 2.53 -13.39
CA ARG A 338 20.33 3.34 -14.19
C ARG A 338 20.75 4.79 -14.19
N ASP A 339 20.99 5.37 -13.01
CA ASP A 339 21.34 6.79 -12.86
C ASP A 339 22.80 6.91 -12.49
N LEU A 340 23.61 7.54 -13.34
CA LEU A 340 25.05 7.70 -13.14
C LEU A 340 25.34 8.65 -11.97
N HIS A 341 25.59 8.07 -10.79
CA HIS A 341 26.05 8.79 -9.60
C HIS A 341 27.52 8.47 -9.33
N PRO A 342 28.36 9.45 -8.91
CA PRO A 342 29.77 9.19 -8.59
C PRO A 342 29.99 8.23 -7.41
N ILE A 343 28.97 8.03 -6.59
CA ILE A 343 28.96 7.11 -5.44
C ILE A 343 27.66 6.30 -5.50
N ALA A 344 27.79 4.98 -5.40
CA ALA A 344 26.62 4.12 -5.28
C ALA A 344 25.92 4.35 -3.92
N GLY A 345 24.61 4.54 -3.97
CA GLY A 345 23.77 4.88 -2.82
C GLY A 345 22.61 3.91 -2.64
N ALA A 346 22.05 3.84 -1.43
CA ALA A 346 20.81 3.12 -1.19
C ALA A 346 19.68 3.68 -2.07
N GLN A 347 18.73 2.84 -2.45
CA GLN A 347 17.61 3.17 -3.36
C GLN A 347 17.98 3.50 -4.82
N GLN A 348 19.24 3.30 -5.24
CA GLN A 348 19.59 3.34 -6.66
C GLN A 348 19.19 2.06 -7.39
N TYR A 349 18.98 2.17 -8.70
CA TYR A 349 18.64 1.06 -9.57
C TYR A 349 19.87 0.61 -10.37
N PHE A 350 20.06 -0.70 -10.50
CA PHE A 350 21.12 -1.34 -11.27
C PHE A 350 20.55 -2.42 -12.18
N PHE A 351 21.16 -2.63 -13.34
CA PHE A 351 20.74 -3.68 -14.28
C PHE A 351 21.59 -4.95 -14.14
N ILE A 352 20.99 -6.11 -14.36
CA ILE A 352 21.67 -7.42 -14.44
C ILE A 352 21.40 -8.15 -15.76
N ASP A 353 22.32 -9.02 -16.17
CA ASP A 353 22.30 -9.78 -17.44
C ASP A 353 21.36 -11.00 -17.45
N LYS A 354 20.36 -11.01 -16.56
CA LYS A 354 19.35 -12.07 -16.41
C LYS A 354 17.95 -11.49 -16.37
N GLY A 355 17.05 -12.07 -17.17
CA GLY A 355 15.67 -11.60 -17.31
C GLY A 355 14.64 -12.69 -17.03
N ARG A 356 13.39 -12.41 -17.44
CA ARG A 356 12.24 -13.31 -17.38
C ARG A 356 12.53 -14.66 -18.06
N ARG A 357 13.26 -14.65 -19.18
CA ARG A 357 13.65 -15.85 -19.94
C ARG A 357 14.56 -16.80 -19.15
N ASP A 358 15.41 -16.25 -18.28
CA ASP A 358 16.27 -17.03 -17.40
C ASP A 358 15.50 -17.55 -16.17
N GLY A 359 14.29 -17.06 -15.92
CA GLY A 359 13.47 -17.39 -14.76
C GLY A 359 13.62 -16.44 -13.57
N VAL A 360 14.13 -15.22 -13.79
CA VAL A 360 14.14 -14.15 -12.77
C VAL A 360 12.71 -13.65 -12.55
N ALA A 361 12.32 -13.48 -11.28
CA ALA A 361 11.00 -13.01 -10.86
C ALA A 361 11.09 -11.69 -10.09
N LEU A 362 9.96 -10.97 -10.06
CA LEU A 362 9.82 -9.77 -9.24
C LEU A 362 9.97 -10.12 -7.75
N GLY A 363 10.72 -9.29 -7.01
CA GLY A 363 11.05 -9.51 -5.61
C GLY A 363 12.24 -10.45 -5.34
N ASP A 364 12.78 -11.14 -6.35
CA ASP A 364 14.00 -11.96 -6.17
C ASP A 364 15.15 -11.12 -5.60
N VAL A 365 15.92 -11.68 -4.67
CA VAL A 365 17.04 -10.96 -4.02
C VAL A 365 18.37 -11.54 -4.47
N PHE A 366 19.22 -10.65 -4.97
CA PHE A 366 20.56 -10.93 -5.44
C PHE A 366 21.60 -10.19 -4.59
N GLU A 367 22.74 -10.82 -4.33
CA GLU A 367 23.94 -10.12 -3.83
C GLU A 367 24.94 -9.87 -4.96
N VAL A 368 25.59 -8.71 -4.93
CA VAL A 368 26.79 -8.40 -5.72
C VAL A 368 27.99 -8.67 -4.83
N TYR A 369 28.96 -9.45 -5.32
CA TYR A 369 30.15 -9.81 -4.56
C TYR A 369 31.42 -9.66 -5.41
N LYS A 370 32.55 -9.38 -4.77
CA LYS A 370 33.87 -9.54 -5.39
C LYS A 370 34.36 -10.96 -5.09
N PRO A 371 34.71 -11.78 -6.11
CA PRO A 371 35.25 -13.12 -5.88
C PRO A 371 36.67 -13.03 -5.31
N ALA A 372 37.07 -14.05 -4.55
CA ALA A 372 38.43 -14.14 -4.03
C ALA A 372 39.45 -14.27 -5.18
N GLU A 373 40.42 -13.35 -5.25
CA GLU A 373 41.50 -13.38 -6.24
C GLU A 373 42.54 -14.43 -5.82
N GLY A 374 42.35 -15.70 -6.23
CA GLY A 374 42.94 -16.94 -5.68
C GLY A 374 44.47 -17.10 -5.52
N TYR A 375 45.16 -16.12 -4.95
CA TYR A 375 46.54 -16.13 -4.49
C TYR A 375 46.57 -16.22 -2.95
N LEU A 376 47.66 -16.74 -2.40
CA LEU A 376 47.88 -16.84 -0.95
C LEU A 376 47.87 -15.44 -0.30
N GLY A 377 46.89 -15.20 0.59
CA GLY A 377 46.67 -13.90 1.24
C GLY A 377 45.55 -13.05 0.63
N SER A 378 44.85 -13.54 -0.39
CA SER A 378 43.65 -12.89 -0.93
C SER A 378 42.50 -12.83 0.08
N ALA A 379 41.72 -11.76 0.01
CA ALA A 379 40.47 -11.65 0.77
C ALA A 379 39.50 -12.75 0.35
N SER A 380 38.72 -13.25 1.32
CA SER A 380 37.54 -14.10 1.04
C SER A 380 36.52 -13.36 0.16
N GLU A 381 35.53 -14.09 -0.37
CA GLU A 381 34.43 -13.47 -1.12
C GLU A 381 33.83 -12.29 -0.35
N GLU A 382 33.79 -11.12 -1.00
CA GLU A 382 33.49 -9.86 -0.35
C GLU A 382 32.15 -9.32 -0.87
N VAL A 383 31.12 -9.36 -0.03
CA VAL A 383 29.81 -8.80 -0.37
C VAL A 383 29.93 -7.29 -0.54
N ARG A 384 29.52 -6.79 -1.72
CA ARG A 384 29.53 -5.37 -2.06
C ARG A 384 28.16 -4.73 -1.82
N ALA A 385 27.09 -5.38 -2.28
CA ALA A 385 25.72 -4.91 -2.09
C ALA A 385 24.67 -6.04 -2.18
N VAL A 386 23.44 -5.73 -1.79
CA VAL A 386 22.26 -6.59 -1.93
C VAL A 386 21.13 -5.80 -2.60
N MET A 387 20.50 -6.38 -3.62
CA MET A 387 19.43 -5.75 -4.41
C MET A 387 18.22 -6.67 -4.59
N MET A 388 17.03 -6.06 -4.61
CA MET A 388 15.74 -6.70 -4.95
C MET A 388 15.45 -6.45 -6.43
N ILE A 389 15.03 -7.47 -7.18
CA ILE A 389 14.51 -7.27 -8.53
C ILE A 389 13.15 -6.57 -8.46
N VAL A 390 13.07 -5.39 -9.06
CA VAL A 390 11.89 -4.52 -9.07
C VAL A 390 11.22 -4.46 -10.45
N HIS A 391 11.93 -4.81 -11.52
CA HIS A 391 11.39 -4.88 -12.87
C HIS A 391 12.15 -5.96 -13.67
N THR A 392 11.46 -6.72 -14.51
CA THR A 392 12.06 -7.78 -15.36
C THR A 392 11.69 -7.55 -16.82
N ARG A 393 12.69 -7.49 -17.70
CA ARG A 393 12.52 -7.60 -19.16
C ARG A 393 12.84 -9.04 -19.58
N GLU A 394 12.91 -9.33 -20.87
CA GLU A 394 13.09 -10.71 -21.34
C GLU A 394 14.51 -11.23 -21.05
N ARG A 395 15.54 -10.38 -21.26
CA ARG A 395 16.96 -10.75 -21.14
C ARG A 395 17.70 -10.06 -19.99
N SER A 396 17.11 -9.05 -19.38
CA SER A 396 17.70 -8.23 -18.32
C SER A 396 16.66 -7.93 -17.22
N SER A 397 17.14 -7.55 -16.04
CA SER A 397 16.29 -7.13 -14.92
C SER A 397 16.87 -5.90 -14.23
N THR A 398 15.99 -5.08 -13.67
CA THR A 398 16.34 -3.92 -12.86
C THR A 398 16.22 -4.30 -11.39
N GLY A 399 17.32 -4.16 -10.66
CA GLY A 399 17.40 -4.35 -9.21
C GLY A 399 17.48 -3.02 -8.46
N LEU A 400 16.71 -2.88 -7.39
CA LEU A 400 16.79 -1.78 -6.43
C LEU A 400 17.77 -2.14 -5.32
N LEU A 401 18.76 -1.28 -5.07
CA LEU A 401 19.77 -1.46 -4.02
C LEU A 401 19.13 -1.31 -2.62
N ILE A 402 19.00 -2.43 -1.89
CA ILE A 402 18.44 -2.45 -0.53
C ILE A 402 19.52 -2.13 0.50
N GLN A 403 20.70 -2.73 0.33
CA GLN A 403 21.83 -2.59 1.24
C GLN A 403 23.11 -2.42 0.43
N ILE A 404 23.94 -1.48 0.85
CA ILE A 404 25.30 -1.31 0.33
C ILE A 404 26.30 -1.49 1.46
N THR A 405 27.30 -2.34 1.24
CA THR A 405 28.42 -2.55 2.16
C THR A 405 29.67 -1.85 1.61
N HIS A 406 29.83 -1.79 0.29
CA HIS A 406 30.93 -1.12 -0.39
C HIS A 406 30.44 -0.36 -1.63
N PRO A 407 30.88 0.89 -1.86
CA PRO A 407 30.41 1.72 -2.98
C PRO A 407 30.97 1.34 -4.35
N GLY A 408 32.03 0.51 -4.40
CA GLY A 408 32.62 0.00 -5.64
C GLY A 408 31.76 -1.10 -6.26
N LEU A 409 30.78 -0.70 -7.08
CA LEU A 409 29.91 -1.57 -7.86
C LEU A 409 30.28 -1.49 -9.34
N ASP A 410 31.45 -2.04 -9.68
CA ASP A 410 32.00 -2.03 -11.02
C ASP A 410 31.18 -2.88 -12.01
N VAL A 411 31.13 -2.42 -13.26
CA VAL A 411 30.52 -3.14 -14.39
C VAL A 411 31.13 -4.54 -14.54
N GLY A 412 30.29 -5.56 -14.64
CA GLY A 412 30.70 -6.94 -14.84
C GLY A 412 31.00 -7.74 -13.57
N LEU A 413 30.86 -7.16 -12.36
CA LEU A 413 30.94 -7.91 -11.10
C LEU A 413 29.93 -9.08 -11.09
N PRO A 414 30.32 -10.25 -10.53
CA PRO A 414 29.40 -11.38 -10.41
C PRO A 414 28.32 -11.09 -9.37
N VAL A 415 27.14 -11.62 -9.67
CA VAL A 415 25.94 -11.45 -8.88
C VAL A 415 25.32 -12.83 -8.67
N ARG A 416 24.92 -13.18 -7.45
CA ARG A 416 24.25 -14.46 -7.17
C ARG A 416 22.87 -14.26 -6.54
N LEU A 417 21.89 -15.03 -6.99
CA LEU A 417 20.58 -15.12 -6.36
C LEU A 417 20.75 -15.73 -4.96
N ILE A 418 20.23 -15.07 -3.93
CA ILE A 418 20.27 -15.54 -2.54
C ILE A 418 18.90 -15.84 -1.96
N LYS A 419 17.85 -15.23 -2.51
CA LYS A 419 16.45 -15.49 -2.14
C LYS A 419 15.57 -15.48 -3.37
N LYS A 420 14.84 -16.58 -3.59
CA LYS A 420 13.86 -16.73 -4.67
C LYS A 420 12.47 -16.43 -4.13
N MET A 421 11.69 -15.62 -4.85
CA MET A 421 10.27 -15.47 -4.56
C MET A 421 9.47 -16.65 -5.12
N PRO A 422 8.45 -17.16 -4.40
CA PRO A 422 7.51 -18.11 -4.97
C PRO A 422 6.75 -17.44 -6.13
N SER A 423 6.73 -18.13 -7.26
CA SER A 423 6.15 -17.71 -8.55
C SER A 423 4.71 -18.18 -8.73
#